data_AF-A0A9E1M7E2-F1
#
_entry.id   AF-A0A9E1M7E2-F1
#
_cell.length_a   1.000
_cell.length_b   1.000
_cell.length_c   1.000
_cell.angle_alpha   90.00
_cell.angle_beta   90.00
_cell.angle_gamma   90.00
#
_symmetry.space_group_name_H-M   'P 1'
#
loop_
_entity.id
_entity.type
_entity.pdbx_description
1 polymer ?
#
loop_
_entity_poly.entity_id
_entity_poly.type
_entity_poly.pdbx_seq_one_letter_code
_entity_poly.pdbx_strand_id
1 'polypeptide(L)'
;MAIEQVREYFRKAGIEERIQEFEVSSATVELAAEALRCEPCRIAKSLSFLVDDTPVLVVTAGDVKIDNRKYKEQFGTKAKMLKPDEAPERIGHAVGGVCTFAGSD
;
A
#
# COMPACT_ATOMS: atom_id res chain seq x y z
N MET A 1 15.04 5.13 -2.22
CA MET A 1 14.20 6.36 -2.33
C MET A 1 12.91 6.18 -1.56
N ALA A 2 12.03 5.22 -1.89
CA ALA A 2 10.80 4.99 -1.12
C ALA A 2 11.03 4.60 0.35
N ILE A 3 11.96 3.67 0.64
CA ILE A 3 12.22 3.26 2.03
C ILE A 3 12.81 4.40 2.88
N GLU A 4 13.70 5.22 2.32
CA GLU A 4 14.28 6.38 3.01
C GLU A 4 13.22 7.43 3.34
N GLN A 5 12.28 7.71 2.41
CA GLN A 5 11.16 8.60 2.66
C GLN A 5 10.27 8.09 3.80
N VAL A 6 10.02 6.78 3.85
CA VAL A 6 9.27 6.14 4.95
C VAL A 6 10.06 6.21 6.25
N ARG A 7 11.37 5.99 6.24
CA ARG A 7 12.24 6.15 7.41
C ARG A 7 12.19 7.57 7.96
N GLU A 8 12.26 8.59 7.10
CA GLU A 8 12.13 9.99 7.51
C GLU A 8 10.74 10.31 8.08
N TYR A 9 9.68 9.80 7.45
CA TYR A 9 8.32 9.94 7.97
C TYR A 9 8.19 9.31 9.37
N PHE A 10 8.73 8.11 9.55
CA PHE A 10 8.67 7.38 10.82
C PHE A 10 9.54 8.02 11.90
N ARG A 11 10.68 8.61 11.52
CA ARG A 11 11.57 9.36 12.42
C ARG A 11 10.86 10.55 13.06
N LYS A 12 10.01 11.26 12.32
CA LYS A 12 9.19 12.37 12.86
C LYS A 12 8.23 11.90 13.96
N ALA A 13 7.85 10.63 13.94
CA ALA A 13 6.99 10.00 14.94
C ALA A 13 7.75 9.17 15.99
N GLY A 14 9.09 9.08 15.91
CA GLY A 14 9.94 8.30 16.82
C GLY A 14 9.70 6.78 16.73
N ILE A 15 9.36 6.27 15.55
CA ILE A 15 9.06 4.85 15.31
C ILE A 15 9.86 4.23 14.15
N GLU A 16 10.91 4.90 13.67
CA GLU A 16 11.78 4.44 12.58
C GLU A 16 12.40 3.07 12.87
N GLU A 17 12.66 2.77 14.14
CA GLU A 17 13.20 1.50 14.61
C GLU A 17 12.23 0.32 14.42
N ARG A 18 10.96 0.58 14.10
CA ARG A 18 9.96 -0.46 13.78
C ARG A 18 10.08 -0.98 12.36
N ILE A 19 10.85 -0.32 11.49
CA ILE A 19 11.08 -0.75 10.12
C ILE A 19 12.03 -1.96 10.14
N GLN A 20 11.58 -3.07 9.54
CA GLN A 20 12.37 -4.27 9.36
C GLN A 20 12.71 -4.44 7.88
N GLU A 21 13.99 -4.61 7.58
CA GLU A 21 14.48 -4.93 6.24
C GLU A 21 14.88 -6.40 6.19
N PHE A 22 14.52 -7.08 5.10
CA PHE A 22 14.77 -8.50 4.90
C PHE A 22 15.66 -8.69 3.67
N GLU A 23 16.57 -9.67 3.73
CA GLU A 23 17.38 -10.06 2.56
C GLU A 23 16.55 -10.83 1.52
N VAL A 24 15.41 -11.39 1.95
CA VAL A 24 14.43 -12.05 1.08
C VAL A 24 13.42 -11.06 0.53
N SER A 25 12.86 -11.35 -0.64
CA SER A 25 11.80 -10.53 -1.22
C SER A 25 10.55 -10.53 -0.34
N SER A 26 9.87 -9.39 -0.28
CA SER A 26 8.57 -9.18 0.38
C SER A 26 7.53 -8.56 -0.58
N ALA A 27 7.74 -8.72 -1.89
CA ALA A 27 6.94 -8.05 -2.93
C ALA A 27 5.49 -8.57 -3.07
N THR A 28 5.18 -9.75 -2.51
CA THR A 28 3.81 -10.27 -2.44
C THR A 28 3.42 -10.52 -1.00
N VAL A 29 2.11 -10.66 -0.76
CA VAL A 29 1.56 -10.97 0.56
C VAL A 29 2.15 -12.26 1.11
N GLU A 30 2.27 -13.29 0.27
CA GLU A 30 2.79 -14.60 0.64
C GLU A 30 4.27 -14.53 1.02
N LEU A 31 5.07 -13.83 0.23
CA LEU A 31 6.50 -13.64 0.50
C LEU A 31 6.74 -12.83 1.79
N ALA A 32 5.97 -11.76 1.99
CA ALA A 32 6.05 -10.97 3.22
C ALA A 32 5.61 -11.76 4.46
N ALA A 33 4.55 -12.56 4.34
CA ALA A 33 4.05 -13.42 5.40
C ALA A 33 5.08 -14.50 5.78
N GLU A 34 5.75 -15.09 4.80
CA GLU A 34 6.84 -16.05 5.03
C GLU A 34 8.03 -15.39 5.75
N ALA A 35 8.49 -14.23 5.27
CA ALA A 35 9.59 -13.47 5.87
C ALA A 35 9.31 -13.11 7.34
N LEU A 36 8.06 -12.75 7.65
CA LEU A 36 7.60 -12.38 8.99
C LEU A 36 7.12 -13.56 9.84
N ARG A 37 7.05 -14.77 9.27
CA ARG A 37 6.50 -15.99 9.90
C ARG A 37 5.10 -15.76 10.48
N CYS A 38 4.24 -15.09 9.73
CA CYS A 38 2.86 -14.82 10.12
C CYS A 38 1.86 -15.32 9.08
N GLU A 39 0.57 -15.28 9.40
CA GLU A 39 -0.46 -15.59 8.42
C GLU A 39 -0.61 -14.46 7.39
N PRO A 40 -0.95 -14.76 6.12
CA PRO A 40 -1.19 -13.76 5.07
C PRO A 40 -2.18 -12.64 5.45
N CYS A 41 -3.18 -12.94 6.29
CA CYS A 41 -4.16 -11.96 6.76
C CYS A 41 -3.57 -10.89 7.70
N ARG A 42 -2.38 -11.13 8.25
CA ARG A 42 -1.64 -10.17 9.09
C ARG A 42 -0.83 -9.17 8.26
N ILE A 43 -0.63 -9.43 6.98
CA ILE A 43 0.02 -8.50 6.07
C ILE A 43 -0.99 -7.46 5.61
N ALA A 44 -0.66 -6.18 5.75
CA ALA A 44 -1.44 -5.10 5.18
C ALA A 44 -1.05 -4.89 3.71
N LYS A 45 -2.05 -4.72 2.83
CA LYS A 45 -1.89 -4.41 1.42
C LYS A 45 -2.54 -3.08 1.11
N SER A 46 -1.79 -2.20 0.46
CA SER A 46 -2.30 -0.92 -0.06
C SER A 46 -2.69 -1.09 -1.52
N LEU A 47 -3.91 -0.68 -1.86
CA LEU A 47 -4.44 -0.70 -3.22
C LEU A 47 -4.80 0.72 -3.64
N SER A 48 -4.37 1.13 -4.82
CA SER A 48 -4.59 2.47 -5.35
C SER A 48 -5.75 2.50 -6.34
N PHE A 49 -6.66 3.46 -6.15
CA PHE A 49 -7.85 3.66 -6.97
C PHE A 49 -8.02 5.12 -7.38
N LEU A 50 -8.80 5.36 -8.43
CA LEU A 50 -9.27 6.68 -8.83
C LEU A 50 -10.73 6.85 -8.40
N VAL A 51 -11.01 7.96 -7.71
CA VAL A 51 -12.34 8.47 -7.41
C VAL A 51 -12.39 9.87 -7.98
N ASP A 52 -13.20 10.10 -9.00
CA ASP A 52 -13.32 11.40 -9.70
C ASP A 52 -11.94 12.00 -10.05
N ASP A 53 -11.11 11.19 -10.71
CA ASP A 53 -9.71 11.48 -11.10
C ASP A 53 -8.72 11.80 -9.96
N THR A 54 -9.18 11.67 -8.72
CA THR A 54 -8.36 11.81 -7.52
C THR A 54 -7.87 10.44 -7.04
N PRO A 55 -6.56 10.24 -6.85
CA PRO A 55 -6.03 9.01 -6.27
C PRO A 55 -6.50 8.80 -4.83
N VAL A 56 -6.92 7.57 -4.53
CA VAL A 56 -7.29 7.11 -3.18
C VAL A 56 -6.55 5.81 -2.90
N LEU A 57 -5.99 5.68 -1.71
CA LEU A 57 -5.41 4.44 -1.21
C LEU A 57 -6.39 3.74 -0.26
N VAL A 58 -6.62 2.45 -0.50
CA VAL A 58 -7.40 1.58 0.39
C VAL A 58 -6.47 0.52 0.97
N VAL A 59 -6.42 0.43 2.30
CA VAL A 59 -5.64 -0.58 3.02
C VAL A 59 -6.54 -1.75 3.37
N THR A 60 -6.09 -2.96 3.06
CA THR A 60 -6.80 -4.20 3.39
C THR A 60 -5.86 -5.21 4.03
N ALA A 61 -6.41 -6.24 4.66
CA ALA A 61 -5.64 -7.46 4.92
C ALA A 61 -5.15 -8.07 3.59
N GLY A 62 -4.06 -8.83 3.66
CA GLY A 62 -3.36 -9.33 2.47
C GLY A 62 -4.17 -10.34 1.68
N ASP A 63 -4.93 -11.17 2.39
CA ASP A 63 -5.74 -12.29 1.90
C ASP A 63 -7.15 -11.89 1.42
N VAL A 64 -7.52 -10.61 1.53
CA VAL A 64 -8.82 -10.12 1.07
C VAL A 64 -8.74 -9.34 -0.24
N LYS A 65 -9.91 -9.20 -0.87
CA LYS A 65 -10.13 -8.40 -2.08
C LYS A 65 -11.14 -7.30 -1.79
N ILE A 66 -11.13 -6.25 -2.61
CA ILE A 66 -12.13 -5.19 -2.54
C ILE A 66 -13.51 -5.75 -2.90
N ASP A 67 -14.48 -5.44 -2.04
CA ASP A 67 -15.90 -5.63 -2.32
C ASP A 67 -16.39 -4.44 -3.17
N ASN A 68 -16.68 -4.69 -4.45
CA ASN A 68 -17.12 -3.65 -5.38
C ASN A 68 -18.44 -2.98 -4.98
N ARG A 69 -19.33 -3.69 -4.28
CA ARG A 69 -20.60 -3.12 -3.83
C ARG A 69 -20.34 -2.13 -2.70
N LYS A 70 -19.58 -2.54 -1.67
CA LYS A 70 -19.19 -1.64 -0.57
C LYS A 70 -18.35 -0.46 -1.06
N TYR A 71 -17.44 -0.69 -2.01
CA TYR A 71 -16.67 0.38 -2.62
C TYR A 71 -17.58 1.41 -3.28
N LYS A 72 -18.55 0.96 -4.10
CA LYS A 72 -19.49 1.86 -4.76
C LYS A 72 -20.42 2.58 -3.78
N GLU A 73 -20.85 1.91 -2.72
CA GLU A 73 -21.62 2.53 -1.63
C GLU A 73 -20.81 3.64 -0.94
N GLN A 74 -19.51 3.44 -0.72
CA GLN A 74 -18.63 4.39 -0.05
C GLN A 74 -18.21 5.56 -0.95
N PHE A 75 -17.84 5.29 -2.21
CA PHE A 75 -17.21 6.27 -3.12
C PHE A 75 -18.13 6.75 -4.24
N GLY A 76 -19.38 6.27 -4.32
CA GLY A 76 -20.35 6.67 -5.35
C GLY A 76 -20.04 6.19 -6.77
N THR A 77 -18.86 5.60 -7.01
CA THR A 77 -18.38 5.17 -8.33
C THR A 77 -17.83 3.75 -8.31
N LYS A 78 -17.62 3.16 -9.51
CA LYS A 78 -16.99 1.85 -9.63
C LYS A 78 -15.50 1.94 -9.30
N ALA A 79 -14.98 0.93 -8.63
CA ALA A 79 -13.54 0.83 -8.38
C ALA A 79 -12.76 0.77 -9.70
N LYS A 80 -11.85 1.73 -9.88
CA LYS A 80 -10.90 1.78 -10.99
C LYS A 80 -9.51 1.92 -10.40
N MET A 81 -8.66 0.91 -10.55
CA MET A 81 -7.29 0.98 -10.05
C MET A 81 -6.46 1.98 -10.85
N LEU A 82 -5.45 2.59 -10.23
CA LEU A 82 -4.43 3.35 -10.96
C LEU A 82 -3.68 2.39 -11.89
N LYS A 83 -3.30 2.88 -13.07
CA LYS A 83 -2.43 2.10 -13.94
C LYS A 83 -1.00 2.10 -13.39
N PRO A 84 -0.21 1.05 -13.67
CA PRO A 84 1.16 0.95 -13.16
C PRO A 84 2.09 2.11 -13.54
N ASP A 85 1.90 2.68 -14.73
CA ASP A 85 2.63 3.82 -15.27
C ASP A 85 2.24 5.15 -14.60
N GLU A 86 0.99 5.30 -14.18
CA GLU A 86 0.47 6.51 -13.53
C GLU A 86 0.79 6.58 -12.02
N ALA A 87 1.06 5.43 -11.38
CA ALA A 87 1.21 5.35 -9.92
C ALA A 87 2.42 6.13 -9.35
N PRO A 88 3.65 6.03 -9.90
CA PRO A 88 4.79 6.77 -9.35
C PRO A 88 4.57 8.28 -9.35
N GLU A 89 3.96 8.83 -10.40
CA GLU A 89 3.69 10.27 -10.52
C GLU A 89 2.58 10.72 -9.58
N ARG A 90 1.51 9.92 -9.44
CA ARG A 90 0.31 10.32 -8.70
C ARG A 90 0.33 10.03 -7.21
N ILE A 91 1.07 9.00 -6.78
CA ILE A 91 1.09 8.56 -5.38
C ILE A 91 2.51 8.34 -4.83
N GLY A 92 3.56 8.62 -5.62
CA GLY A 92 4.95 8.53 -5.17
C GLY A 92 5.50 7.10 -5.10
N HIS A 93 4.68 6.10 -5.40
CA HIS A 93 5.03 4.68 -5.30
C HIS A 93 4.62 3.90 -6.55
N ALA A 94 5.47 2.95 -6.94
CA ALA A 94 5.13 1.97 -7.98
C ALA A 94 4.13 0.94 -7.46
N VAL A 95 3.31 0.40 -8.37
CA VAL A 95 2.41 -0.74 -8.07
C VAL A 95 3.24 -1.93 -7.57
N GLY A 96 2.74 -2.63 -6.54
CA GLY A 96 3.44 -3.74 -5.88
C GLY A 96 4.38 -3.32 -4.74
N GLY A 97 4.65 -2.02 -4.58
CA GLY A 97 5.42 -1.46 -3.46
C GLY A 97 4.79 -0.21 -2.86
N VAL A 98 3.46 -0.08 -2.97
CA VAL A 98 2.71 1.08 -2.49
C VAL A 98 2.73 1.11 -0.96
N CYS A 99 3.52 2.02 -0.39
CA CYS A 99 3.48 2.31 1.03
C CYS A 99 2.33 3.29 1.32
N THR A 100 1.64 3.13 2.45
CA THR A 100 0.67 4.13 2.92
C THR A 100 1.31 5.37 3.52
N PHE A 101 2.61 5.30 3.81
CA PHE A 101 3.35 6.35 4.48
C PHE A 101 4.26 7.05 3.49
N ALA A 102 4.47 8.34 3.70
CA ALA A 102 5.30 9.17 2.84
C ALA A 102 4.83 9.21 1.36
N GLY A 103 3.52 9.10 1.11
CA GLY A 103 2.95 9.33 -0.21
C GLY A 103 3.00 10.80 -0.63
N SER A 104 2.71 11.08 -1.91
CA SER A 104 2.51 12.44 -2.42
C SER A 104 1.32 13.11 -1.69
N ASP A 105 1.51 14.35 -1.23
CA ASP A 105 0.39 15.22 -0.79
C ASP A 105 -0.48 15.65 -1.99
#